data_AF-A0A2V9AZM8-F1
#
_entry.id   AF-A0A2V9AZM8-F1
#
_cell.length_a   1.000
_cell.length_b   1.000
_cell.length_c   1.000
_cell.angle_alpha   90.00
_cell.angle_beta   90.00
_cell.angle_gamma   90.00
#
_symmetry.space_group_name_H-M   'P 1'
#
loop_
_entity.id
_entity.type
_entity.pdbx_description
1 polymer ?
#
loop_
_entity_poly.entity_id
_entity_poly.type
_entity_poly.pdbx_seq_one_letter_code
_entity_poly.pdbx_strand_id
1 'polypeptide(L)' 'MRILFVASEGLPFSKTGGLADVVEALPKALVARGHEVAVVLPRYRGTQASTVV' A
#
# COMPACT_ATOMS: atom_id res chain seq x y z
N MET A 1 -9.99 14.64 0.53
CA MET A 1 -10.19 13.82 1.74
C MET A 1 -8.88 13.12 2.07
N ARG A 2 -8.61 12.82 3.35
CA ARG A 2 -7.42 12.07 3.78
C ARG A 2 -7.83 10.63 4.08
N ILE A 3 -7.16 9.66 3.46
CA ILE A 3 -7.52 8.24 3.51
C ILE A 3 -6.29 7.43 3.92
N LEU A 4 -6.42 6.61 4.96
CA LEU A 4 -5.38 5.69 5.41
C LEU A 4 -5.81 4.25 5.10
N PHE A 5 -5.06 3.57 4.24
CA PHE A 5 -5.20 2.15 4.03
C PHE A 5 -4.35 1.38 5.04
N VAL A 6 -4.93 0.38 5.68
CA VAL A 6 -4.24 -0.57 6.55
C VAL A 6 -4.50 -1.95 6.01
N ALA A 7 -3.44 -2.67 5.64
CA ALA A 7 -3.54 -3.99 5.04
C ALA A 7 -2.40 -4.91 5.51
N SER A 8 -2.57 -6.21 5.35
CA SER A 8 -1.53 -7.21 5.61
C SER A 8 -0.63 -7.48 4.41
N GLU A 9 -0.95 -6.97 3.22
CA GLU A 9 -0.20 -7.21 1.98
C GLU A 9 -0.07 -5.93 1.16
N GLY A 10 1.05 -5.79 0.45
CA GLY A 10 1.29 -4.70 -0.49
C GLY A 10 2.65 -4.81 -1.16
N LEU A 11 2.68 -4.48 -2.45
CA LEU A 11 3.88 -4.57 -3.29
C LEU A 11 4.82 -3.37 -3.06
N PRO A 12 6.15 -3.57 -3.15
CA PRO A 12 6.86 -4.83 -3.42
C PRO A 12 7.16 -5.66 -2.15
N PHE A 13 6.55 -5.34 -1.01
CA PHE A 13 7.02 -5.82 0.31
C PHE A 13 6.45 -7.17 0.75
N SER A 14 5.17 -7.43 0.49
CA SER A 14 4.48 -8.64 0.92
C SER A 14 3.33 -8.97 -0.02
N LYS A 15 3.26 -10.23 -0.46
CA LYS A 15 2.18 -10.74 -1.31
C LYS A 15 2.00 -12.23 -1.09
N THR A 16 0.76 -12.64 -0.85
CA THR A 16 0.33 -14.04 -0.85
C THR A 16 -0.78 -14.27 -1.87
N GLY A 17 -1.63 -13.26 -2.08
CA GLY A 17 -2.75 -13.32 -3.03
C GLY A 17 -3.05 -11.96 -3.67
N GLY A 18 -4.31 -11.78 -4.07
CA GLY A 18 -4.76 -10.59 -4.81
C GLY A 18 -4.89 -9.32 -3.96
N LEU A 19 -4.76 -9.39 -2.63
CA LEU A 19 -4.86 -8.23 -1.76
C LEU A 19 -3.75 -7.20 -2.07
N ALA A 20 -2.52 -7.66 -2.30
CA ALA A 20 -1.41 -6.78 -2.65
C ALA A 20 -1.66 -5.99 -3.93
N ASP A 21 -2.34 -6.60 -4.91
CA ASP A 21 -2.68 -5.97 -6.19
C ASP A 21 -3.74 -4.87 -6.00
N VAL A 22 -4.71 -5.10 -5.11
CA VAL A 22 -5.73 -4.09 -4.75
C VAL A 22 -5.10 -2.91 -4.00
N VAL A 23 -4.24 -3.20 -3.03
CA VAL A 23 -3.52 -2.19 -2.23
C VAL A 23 -2.57 -1.37 -3.10
N GLU A 24 -2.11 -1.90 -4.23
CA GLU A 24 -1.37 -1.12 -5.21
C GLU A 24 -2.28 -0.27 -6.12
N ALA A 25 -3.37 -0.83 -6.65
CA ALA A 25 -4.18 -0.18 -7.68
C ALA A 25 -5.16 0.87 -7.12
N LEU A 26 -5.89 0.54 -6.06
CA LEU A 26 -6.97 1.39 -5.55
C LEU A 26 -6.47 2.70 -4.92
N PRO A 27 -5.43 2.72 -4.06
CA PRO A 27 -4.86 3.96 -3.56
C PRO A 27 -4.42 4.91 -4.67
N LYS A 28 -3.76 4.40 -5.73
CA LYS A 28 -3.35 5.20 -6.89
C LYS A 28 -4.56 5.82 -7.60
N ALA A 29 -5.64 5.06 -7.79
CA ALA A 29 -6.86 5.58 -8.40
C ALA A 29 -7.54 6.67 -7.56
N LEU A 30 -7.48 6.57 -6.23
CA LEU A 30 -8.01 7.60 -5.32
C LEU A 30 -7.13 8.87 -5.31
N VAL A 31 -5.81 8.72 -5.37
CA VAL A 31 -4.89 9.85 -5.55
C VAL A 31 -5.18 10.59 -6.86
N ALA A 32 -5.42 9.85 -7.96
CA ALA A 32 -5.80 10.45 -9.24
C ALA A 32 -7.12 11.24 -9.20
N ARG A 33 -7.97 11.00 -8.19
CA ARG A 33 -9.20 11.77 -7.93
C ARG A 33 -9.02 12.92 -6.93
N GLY A 34 -7.79 13.26 -6.57
CA GLY A 34 -7.48 14.39 -5.68
C GLY A 34 -7.61 14.06 -4.19
N HIS A 35 -7.48 12.80 -3.80
CA HIS A 35 -7.43 12.40 -2.39
C HIS A 35 -5.97 12.29 -1.90
N GLU A 36 -5.74 12.66 -0.65
CA GLU A 36 -4.48 12.37 0.06
C GLU A 36 -4.59 10.94 0.60
N VAL A 37 -3.73 10.04 0.13
CA VAL A 37 -3.78 8.63 0.50
C VAL A 37 -2.44 8.16 1.04
N ALA A 38 -2.47 7.39 2.13
CA ALA A 38 -1.32 6.69 2.67
C ALA A 38 -1.65 5.20 2.85
N VAL A 39 -0.63 4.34 2.78
CA VAL A 39 -0.75 2.89 2.99
C VAL A 39 0.20 2.47 4.11
N VAL A 40 -0.34 1.75 5.09
CA VAL A 40 0.43 1.16 6.21
C VAL A 40 0.36 -0.35 6.11
N LEU A 41 1.55 -0.98 6.17
CA LEU A 41 1.74 -2.41 6.14
C LEU A 41 2.61 -2.85 7.33
N PRO A 42 2.44 -4.07 7.85
CA PRO A 42 3.40 -4.66 8.77
C PRO A 42 4.76 -4.82 8.11
N ARG A 43 5.83 -4.57 8.87
CA ARG A 43 7.20 -4.88 8.44
C ARG A 43 7.52 -6.35 8.73
N TYR A 44 7.13 -7.24 7.83
CA TYR A 44 7.43 -8.66 7.94
C TYR A 44 8.93 -8.95 7.85
N ARG A 45 9.31 -10.18 8.25
CA ARG A 45 10.71 -10.63 8.17
C ARG A 45 11.22 -10.55 6.74
N GLY A 46 12.36 -9.91 6.54
CA GLY A 46 12.97 -9.74 5.21
C GLY A 46 12.50 -8.50 4.44
N THR A 47 11.51 -7.75 4.95
CA THR A 47 11.13 -6.46 4.40
C THR A 47 12.27 -5.44 4.61
N GLN A 48 12.90 -5.06 3.50
CA GLN A 48 13.87 -3.97 3.48
C GLN A 48 13.14 -2.64 3.62
N ALA A 49 13.59 -1.81 4.56
CA ALA A 49 13.11 -0.44 4.65
C ALA A 49 13.64 0.32 3.44
N SER A 50 12.78 0.54 2.46
CA SER A 50 13.05 1.45 1.36
C SER A 50 12.26 2.73 1.59
N THR A 51 12.90 3.88 1.44
CA THR A 51 12.19 5.15 1.39
C THR A 51 11.36 5.14 0.10
N VAL A 52 10.05 4.89 0.24
CA VAL A 52 9.11 5.08 -0.85
C VAL A 52 8.85 6.58 -0.92
N VAL A 53 9.50 7.24 -1.89
CA VAL A 53 9.28 8.66 -2.21
C VAL A 53 7.95 8.80 -2.95
#